data_AF-A0A653CJ01-F1
#
_entry.id   AF-A0A653CJ01-F1
#
_cell.length_a   1.000
_cell.length_b   1.000
_cell.length_c   1.000
_cell.angle_alpha   90.00
_cell.angle_beta   90.00
_cell.angle_gamma   90.00
#
_symmetry.space_group_name_H-M   'P 1'
#
loop_
_entity.id
_entity.type
_entity.pdbx_description
1 polymer ?
#
loop_
_entity_poly.entity_id
_entity_poly.type
_entity_poly.pdbx_seq_one_letter_code
_entity_poly.pdbx_strand_id
1 'polypeptide(L)'
;MNQEVETKEEKPNWPPVENAAPQTPQPHVNIPVPTTPQGPPINQGMEFELPLELQQQGWKKFWSKREKRPYFWNKLTAESLWEMPVLKPQFDPITDPLGICHAPPVVAPGPIPGAHPMPLAKRRPSEELAGPQAKRFVLAGPWDLDIPTNVIIIERAPCIYMHSHPEIEAYRCGLLSKLRQCYQELCHSRESIDAPKESFNRWLMERKVIDTGYDPLLPSNCYPEISLCMYKEIMNDIPIKLVRPKFTGDARKQLSRYAEAAKKIMESRNAENESRKVVKWNVDETFQWLRKTVGATYDDFQDRLAHLKQQCQPHLTETVKSSVEGICMKIYNLSCDYARKIRDKGNAILKEQVLGELPSAPLQIHGARKVWCYPVQFAVGCPRMPIVEYLPDRDQALLRYQGDTLAINATHLQKLEHLYRHNCFDDRKFELFIPRVWCVLKRYATFMGVYPSSSTSSADSHETQRALPVAAQECLNRAFGVTFECFASPLNCYFRQYCSASQIVIPTLEVGGKYFNVKKYVCIKAPPH
;
A
#
# COMPACT_ATOMS: atom_id res chain seq x y z
N MET A 1 33.48 4.52 54.35
CA MET A 1 34.15 5.03 53.13
C MET A 1 34.54 3.82 52.31
N ASN A 2 33.85 3.64 51.18
CA ASN A 2 33.97 2.64 50.10
C ASN A 2 34.49 1.22 50.43
N GLN A 3 33.56 0.26 50.40
CA GLN A 3 33.83 -1.13 50.02
C GLN A 3 32.85 -1.53 48.92
N GLU A 4 33.43 -2.05 47.82
CA GLU A 4 32.74 -2.56 46.64
C GLU A 4 31.98 -3.84 46.99
N VAL A 5 30.72 -3.93 46.54
CA VAL A 5 29.92 -5.17 46.59
C VAL A 5 29.65 -5.60 45.15
N GLU A 6 30.33 -6.67 44.76
CA GLU A 6 30.17 -7.41 43.52
C GLU A 6 28.88 -8.24 43.59
N THR A 7 27.94 -8.03 42.66
CA THR A 7 26.72 -8.84 42.56
C THR A 7 26.80 -9.74 41.33
N LYS A 8 26.79 -11.06 41.58
CA LYS A 8 26.76 -12.13 40.57
C LYS A 8 25.45 -12.12 39.78
N GLU A 9 25.53 -12.06 38.45
CA GLU A 9 24.44 -12.47 37.55
C GLU A 9 24.59 -13.95 37.17
N GLU A 10 23.59 -14.76 37.52
CA GLU A 10 23.43 -16.13 37.02
C GLU A 10 22.90 -16.11 35.57
N LYS A 11 23.66 -16.69 34.64
CA LYS A 11 23.21 -16.97 33.27
C LYS A 11 22.44 -18.32 33.24
N PRO A 12 21.29 -18.41 32.57
CA PRO A 12 20.63 -19.69 32.34
C PRO A 12 21.42 -20.54 31.32
N ASN A 13 21.70 -21.77 31.73
CA ASN A 13 22.45 -22.81 31.02
C ASN A 13 21.59 -23.42 29.91
N TRP A 14 22.03 -23.32 28.64
CA TRP A 14 21.47 -24.08 27.52
C TRP A 14 22.34 -25.32 27.26
N PRO A 15 21.77 -26.49 26.92
CA PRO A 15 22.55 -27.70 26.66
C PRO A 15 23.44 -27.53 25.41
N PRO A 16 24.56 -28.27 25.31
CA PRO A 16 25.54 -28.07 24.25
C PRO A 16 24.99 -28.48 22.89
N VAL A 17 25.20 -27.63 21.88
CA VAL A 17 24.93 -27.91 20.48
C VAL A 17 26.08 -28.77 19.95
N GLU A 18 25.79 -30.02 19.56
CA GLU A 18 26.76 -30.88 18.89
C GLU A 18 27.09 -30.34 17.48
N ASN A 19 28.39 -30.24 17.20
CA ASN A 19 28.94 -29.88 15.90
C ASN A 19 28.69 -30.99 14.89
N ALA A 20 27.81 -30.76 13.91
CA ALA A 20 27.73 -31.57 12.69
C ALA A 20 28.42 -30.85 11.52
N ALA A 21 29.46 -31.48 10.97
CA ALA A 21 30.20 -31.03 9.79
C ALA A 21 29.32 -30.97 8.51
N PRO A 22 29.65 -30.13 7.52
CA PRO A 22 28.84 -29.99 6.32
C PRO A 22 29.03 -31.20 5.39
N GLN A 23 27.97 -32.00 5.22
CA GLN A 23 27.92 -33.06 4.23
C GLN A 23 27.51 -32.50 2.86
N THR A 24 28.34 -32.79 1.86
CA THR A 24 28.11 -32.55 0.43
C THR A 24 26.96 -33.43 -0.11
N PRO A 25 26.08 -32.91 -0.98
CA PRO A 25 25.01 -33.72 -1.55
C PRO A 25 25.52 -34.62 -2.69
N GLN A 26 25.26 -35.93 -2.58
CA GLN A 26 25.41 -36.90 -3.66
C GLN A 26 24.17 -36.93 -4.59
N PRO A 27 24.33 -37.35 -5.86
CA PRO A 27 23.35 -37.14 -6.92
C PRO A 27 22.26 -38.22 -6.95
N HIS A 28 21.02 -37.80 -7.24
CA HIS A 28 19.90 -38.71 -7.47
C HIS A 28 19.83 -39.20 -8.93
N VAL A 29 19.26 -40.39 -9.07
CA VAL A 29 19.36 -41.35 -10.18
C VAL A 29 18.53 -40.94 -11.42
N ASN A 30 19.12 -41.20 -12.60
CA ASN A 30 18.58 -41.04 -13.95
C ASN A 30 17.37 -41.96 -14.26
N ILE A 31 16.35 -41.42 -14.92
CA ILE A 31 15.42 -42.16 -15.80
C ILE A 31 15.36 -41.39 -17.14
N PRO A 32 15.46 -42.05 -18.32
CA PRO A 32 15.92 -41.42 -19.55
C PRO A 32 14.80 -40.72 -20.35
N VAL A 33 15.12 -39.53 -20.84
CA VAL A 33 14.37 -38.80 -21.88
C VAL A 33 14.99 -39.15 -23.25
N PRO A 34 14.20 -39.50 -24.28
CA PRO A 34 14.74 -39.75 -25.62
C PRO A 34 15.24 -38.47 -26.28
N THR A 35 16.38 -38.58 -26.95
CA THR A 35 17.16 -37.52 -27.59
C THR A 35 16.75 -37.21 -29.04
N THR A 36 17.20 -36.03 -29.49
CA THR A 36 17.45 -35.52 -30.88
C THR A 36 16.42 -34.56 -31.50
N PRO A 37 16.80 -33.71 -32.47
CA PRO A 37 17.91 -32.74 -32.45
C PRO A 37 17.47 -31.31 -32.90
N GLN A 38 18.37 -30.33 -32.72
CA GLN A 38 18.21 -28.93 -33.12
C GLN A 38 17.93 -28.73 -34.63
N GLY A 39 17.00 -27.82 -34.93
CA GLY A 39 16.81 -27.17 -36.23
C GLY A 39 15.89 -25.96 -36.08
N PRO A 40 16.03 -24.87 -36.88
CA PRO A 40 15.23 -23.66 -36.72
C PRO A 40 13.80 -23.94 -37.20
N PRO A 41 12.73 -23.51 -36.49
CA PRO A 41 11.39 -23.78 -36.97
C PRO A 41 11.08 -22.87 -38.16
N ILE A 42 10.82 -23.56 -39.28
CA ILE A 42 10.29 -23.05 -40.52
C ILE A 42 8.94 -22.37 -40.28
N ASN A 43 8.79 -21.22 -40.92
CA ASN A 43 7.57 -20.44 -41.04
C ASN A 43 6.43 -21.32 -41.61
N GLN A 44 5.48 -21.74 -40.77
CA GLN A 44 4.22 -22.32 -41.20
C GLN A 44 3.09 -21.45 -40.68
N GLY A 45 2.48 -20.69 -41.60
CA GLY A 45 1.33 -19.85 -41.34
C GLY A 45 0.12 -20.69 -40.95
N MET A 46 -0.34 -20.51 -39.71
CA MET A 46 -1.75 -20.67 -39.35
C MET A 46 -2.28 -19.29 -38.97
N GLU A 47 -2.81 -18.58 -39.96
CA GLU A 47 -3.71 -17.46 -39.70
C GLU A 47 -4.98 -18.02 -39.08
N PHE A 48 -5.20 -17.77 -37.78
CA PHE A 48 -6.51 -17.96 -37.17
C PHE A 48 -7.49 -16.99 -37.83
N GLU A 49 -8.29 -17.47 -38.77
CA GLU A 49 -9.43 -16.76 -39.35
C GLU A 49 -10.50 -16.48 -38.28
N LEU A 50 -11.17 -15.33 -38.40
CA LEU A 50 -12.28 -14.94 -37.54
C LEU A 50 -13.50 -15.87 -37.75
N PRO A 51 -14.30 -16.15 -36.71
CA PRO A 51 -15.59 -16.85 -36.84
C PRO A 51 -16.47 -16.25 -37.95
N LEU A 52 -17.18 -17.10 -38.69
CA LEU A 52 -17.95 -16.70 -39.88
C LEU A 52 -19.02 -15.66 -39.54
N GLU A 53 -19.61 -15.73 -38.35
CA GLU A 53 -20.61 -14.80 -37.83
C GLU A 53 -20.06 -13.38 -37.69
N LEU A 54 -18.81 -13.24 -37.24
CA LEU A 54 -18.14 -11.94 -37.13
C LEU A 54 -17.74 -11.38 -38.50
N GLN A 55 -17.33 -12.25 -39.43
CA GLN A 55 -17.05 -11.85 -40.81
C GLN A 55 -18.32 -11.32 -41.50
N GLN A 56 -19.47 -11.97 -41.29
CA GLN A 56 -20.77 -11.53 -41.79
C GLN A 56 -21.19 -10.18 -41.20
N GLN A 57 -20.87 -9.91 -39.93
CA GLN A 57 -21.06 -8.60 -39.28
C GLN A 57 -20.01 -7.55 -39.69
N GLY A 58 -19.11 -7.87 -40.63
CA GLY A 58 -18.16 -6.94 -41.21
C GLY A 58 -16.79 -6.87 -40.51
N TRP A 59 -16.52 -7.71 -39.52
CA TRP A 59 -15.24 -7.73 -38.81
C TRP A 59 -14.13 -8.45 -39.59
N LYS A 60 -12.93 -7.88 -39.56
CA LYS A 60 -11.69 -8.44 -40.12
C LYS A 60 -10.53 -8.24 -39.16
N LYS A 61 -9.56 -9.16 -39.16
CA LYS A 61 -8.36 -9.11 -38.31
C LYS A 61 -7.18 -8.56 -39.12
N PHE A 62 -6.40 -7.68 -38.52
CA PHE A 62 -5.22 -7.04 -39.10
C PHE A 62 -4.05 -7.06 -38.11
N TRP A 63 -2.83 -6.89 -38.60
CA TRP A 63 -1.63 -6.76 -37.77
C TRP A 63 -1.15 -5.31 -37.68
N SER A 64 -1.02 -4.77 -36.47
CA SER A 64 -0.44 -3.44 -36.27
C SER A 64 1.09 -3.51 -36.23
N LYS A 65 1.75 -2.90 -37.21
CA LYS A 65 3.23 -2.76 -37.22
C LYS A 65 3.74 -1.88 -36.07
N ARG A 66 2.96 -0.88 -35.65
CA ARG A 66 3.31 0.05 -34.55
C ARG A 66 3.25 -0.63 -33.19
N GLU A 67 2.16 -1.34 -32.92
CA GLU A 67 1.88 -1.94 -31.62
C GLU A 67 2.36 -3.40 -31.52
N LYS A 68 2.88 -3.96 -32.62
CA LYS A 68 3.36 -5.35 -32.73
C LYS A 68 2.33 -6.38 -32.22
N ARG A 69 1.04 -6.13 -32.46
CA ARG A 69 -0.07 -7.02 -32.06
C ARG A 69 -1.24 -6.97 -33.06
N PRO A 70 -2.12 -7.99 -33.10
CA PRO A 70 -3.29 -7.97 -33.97
C PRO A 70 -4.39 -7.03 -33.44
N TYR A 71 -5.24 -6.54 -34.34
CA TYR A 71 -6.46 -5.78 -34.04
C TYR A 71 -7.59 -6.17 -34.99
N PHE A 72 -8.83 -5.85 -34.62
CA PHE A 72 -10.03 -6.16 -35.37
C PHE A 72 -10.66 -4.87 -35.88
N TRP A 73 -10.98 -4.81 -37.16
CA TRP A 73 -11.63 -3.65 -37.78
C TRP A 73 -12.96 -4.06 -38.40
N ASN A 74 -14.00 -3.28 -38.15
CA ASN A 74 -15.31 -3.50 -38.75
C ASN A 74 -15.50 -2.58 -39.96
N LYS A 75 -15.72 -3.17 -41.14
CA LYS A 75 -15.91 -2.42 -42.38
C LYS A 75 -17.23 -1.65 -42.46
N LEU A 76 -18.25 -2.08 -41.70
CA LEU A 76 -19.59 -1.50 -41.71
C LEU A 76 -19.71 -0.33 -40.72
N THR A 77 -19.04 -0.42 -39.57
CA THR A 77 -19.08 0.63 -38.52
C THR A 77 -17.85 1.52 -38.48
N ALA A 78 -16.80 1.18 -39.23
CA ALA A 78 -15.47 1.81 -39.19
C ALA A 78 -14.77 1.76 -37.81
N GLU A 79 -15.20 0.87 -36.92
CA GLU A 79 -14.65 0.70 -35.57
C GLU A 79 -13.39 -0.20 -35.58
N SER A 80 -12.44 0.08 -34.68
CA SER A 80 -11.25 -0.76 -34.44
C SER A 80 -11.16 -1.18 -32.98
N LEU A 81 -11.04 -2.48 -32.72
CA LEU A 81 -10.88 -3.06 -31.39
C LEU A 81 -9.56 -3.83 -31.29
N TRP A 82 -8.92 -3.78 -30.13
CA TRP A 82 -7.72 -4.58 -29.85
C TRP A 82 -8.05 -5.97 -29.32
N GLU A 83 -9.29 -6.17 -28.88
CA GLU A 83 -9.82 -7.42 -28.35
C GLU A 83 -10.88 -7.99 -29.31
N MET A 84 -11.15 -9.29 -29.21
CA MET A 84 -12.10 -9.97 -30.10
C MET A 84 -13.52 -9.41 -29.87
N PRO A 85 -14.24 -8.98 -30.93
CA PRO A 85 -15.60 -8.48 -30.80
C PRO A 85 -16.53 -9.53 -30.21
N VAL A 86 -17.33 -9.16 -29.21
CA VAL A 86 -18.29 -10.06 -28.54
C VAL A 86 -19.58 -10.10 -29.35
N LEU A 87 -20.06 -11.30 -29.68
CA LEU A 87 -21.38 -11.49 -30.28
C LEU A 87 -22.44 -11.03 -29.26
N LYS A 88 -23.16 -9.94 -29.56
CA LYS A 88 -24.29 -9.51 -28.73
C LYS A 88 -25.41 -10.56 -28.85
N PRO A 89 -25.98 -11.08 -27.75
CA PRO A 89 -27.15 -11.93 -27.80
C PRO A 89 -28.32 -11.15 -28.44
N GLN A 90 -29.04 -11.80 -29.37
CA GLN A 90 -30.30 -11.30 -29.91
C GLN A 90 -31.25 -10.95 -28.74
N PHE A 91 -31.82 -9.74 -28.77
CA PHE A 91 -32.83 -9.28 -27.82
C PHE A 91 -34.10 -10.14 -27.90
N ASP A 92 -34.46 -10.79 -26.80
CA ASP A 92 -35.74 -11.50 -26.63
C ASP A 92 -36.84 -10.46 -26.26
N PRO A 93 -37.93 -10.35 -27.04
CA PRO A 93 -39.02 -9.40 -26.80
C PRO A 93 -39.80 -9.60 -25.48
N ILE A 94 -39.44 -10.57 -24.64
CA ILE A 94 -40.16 -10.91 -23.40
C ILE A 94 -39.65 -10.17 -22.15
N THR A 95 -38.53 -9.44 -22.21
CA THR A 95 -38.01 -8.68 -21.06
C THR A 95 -37.76 -7.21 -21.38
N ASP A 96 -38.85 -6.45 -21.61
CA ASP A 96 -38.82 -4.99 -21.64
C ASP A 96 -39.35 -4.40 -20.29
N PRO A 97 -38.51 -3.69 -19.51
CA PRO A 97 -38.93 -3.03 -18.27
C PRO A 97 -39.59 -1.65 -18.48
N LEU A 98 -39.87 -1.21 -19.71
CA LEU A 98 -40.43 0.13 -20.01
C LEU A 98 -41.62 0.09 -20.99
N GLY A 99 -42.62 -0.76 -20.70
CA GLY A 99 -43.81 -0.99 -21.52
C GLY A 99 -44.48 0.25 -22.14
N ILE A 100 -44.23 0.46 -23.44
CA ILE A 100 -44.97 1.37 -24.31
C ILE A 100 -45.38 0.60 -25.57
N CYS A 101 -46.46 -0.17 -25.49
CA CYS A 101 -47.35 -0.54 -26.60
C CYS A 101 -48.71 -1.01 -26.03
N HIS A 102 -49.80 -0.54 -26.62
CA HIS A 102 -51.16 -0.52 -26.06
C HIS A 102 -51.97 -1.83 -26.26
N ALA A 103 -52.79 -2.14 -25.23
CA ALA A 103 -54.15 -2.77 -25.20
C ALA A 103 -54.31 -4.32 -25.32
N PRO A 104 -55.42 -4.95 -24.82
CA PRO A 104 -56.42 -4.63 -23.77
C PRO A 104 -56.62 -5.80 -22.72
N PRO A 105 -57.53 -5.73 -21.71
CA PRO A 105 -57.38 -6.42 -20.42
C PRO A 105 -58.12 -7.76 -20.28
N VAL A 106 -57.63 -8.65 -19.39
CA VAL A 106 -58.39 -9.82 -18.91
C VAL A 106 -58.31 -9.94 -17.37
N VAL A 107 -59.42 -9.51 -16.77
CA VAL A 107 -60.13 -9.89 -15.53
C VAL A 107 -59.49 -10.91 -14.56
N ALA A 108 -59.41 -10.50 -13.28
CA ALA A 108 -59.15 -11.34 -12.09
C ALA A 108 -60.43 -11.98 -11.52
N PRO A 109 -60.32 -13.04 -10.70
CA PRO A 109 -60.82 -12.97 -9.30
C PRO A 109 -59.88 -13.75 -8.36
N GLY A 110 -59.80 -13.59 -7.03
CA GLY A 110 -60.64 -13.06 -5.95
C GLY A 110 -60.33 -13.90 -4.68
N PRO A 111 -60.46 -13.36 -3.44
CA PRO A 111 -59.75 -13.84 -2.23
C PRO A 111 -60.67 -14.48 -1.16
N ILE A 112 -60.15 -15.27 -0.19
CA ILE A 112 -60.87 -15.58 1.08
C ILE A 112 -59.90 -15.73 2.29
N PRO A 113 -60.30 -15.32 3.53
CA PRO A 113 -59.46 -15.01 4.70
C PRO A 113 -59.64 -15.94 5.91
N GLY A 114 -58.84 -15.74 6.98
CA GLY A 114 -59.09 -16.33 8.31
C GLY A 114 -58.09 -15.88 9.38
N ALA A 115 -58.57 -15.40 10.53
CA ALA A 115 -57.82 -14.66 11.54
C ALA A 115 -57.92 -15.25 12.97
N HIS A 116 -56.93 -14.87 13.81
CA HIS A 116 -56.88 -14.77 15.30
C HIS A 116 -56.50 -16.03 16.14
N PRO A 117 -56.03 -15.90 17.41
CA PRO A 117 -55.27 -14.84 18.11
C PRO A 117 -54.05 -15.35 18.96
N MET A 118 -53.30 -14.40 19.55
CA MET A 118 -52.07 -14.51 20.40
C MET A 118 -52.24 -15.23 21.75
N PRO A 119 -51.15 -15.64 22.47
CA PRO A 119 -50.55 -14.75 23.51
C PRO A 119 -49.01 -14.82 23.72
N LEU A 120 -48.54 -13.82 24.47
CA LEU A 120 -47.20 -13.29 24.76
C LEU A 120 -46.42 -14.04 25.89
N ALA A 121 -45.13 -14.38 25.71
CA ALA A 121 -44.14 -14.49 26.83
C ALA A 121 -42.63 -14.57 26.42
N LYS A 122 -41.87 -13.52 26.75
CA LYS A 122 -40.48 -13.39 27.28
C LYS A 122 -39.30 -14.33 26.86
N ARG A 123 -38.28 -13.67 26.24
CA ARG A 123 -36.81 -13.68 26.52
C ARG A 123 -35.93 -14.90 26.14
N ARG A 124 -35.11 -14.73 25.08
CA ARG A 124 -33.63 -14.90 24.95
C ARG A 124 -33.20 -14.57 23.49
N PRO A 125 -32.05 -13.91 23.21
CA PRO A 125 -31.65 -13.59 21.84
C PRO A 125 -30.67 -14.63 21.29
N SER A 126 -31.16 -15.51 20.42
CA SER A 126 -30.34 -16.26 19.46
C SER A 126 -31.24 -16.72 18.30
N GLU A 127 -30.75 -16.43 17.09
CA GLU A 127 -31.13 -16.95 15.77
C GLU A 127 -32.54 -16.70 15.19
N GLU A 128 -32.49 -16.22 13.94
CA GLU A 128 -33.49 -16.22 12.86
C GLU A 128 -34.88 -15.62 13.10
N LEU A 129 -35.05 -14.37 12.62
CA LEU A 129 -36.35 -13.89 12.15
C LEU A 129 -36.27 -13.63 10.63
N ALA A 130 -36.69 -14.62 9.85
CA ALA A 130 -37.10 -14.43 8.47
C ALA A 130 -38.41 -13.62 8.43
N GLY A 131 -38.28 -12.29 8.42
CA GLY A 131 -39.35 -11.39 7.99
C GLY A 131 -39.48 -11.37 6.46
N PRO A 132 -40.54 -10.76 5.89
CA PRO A 132 -40.71 -10.66 4.43
C PRO A 132 -39.43 -10.05 3.86
N GLN A 133 -38.81 -10.74 2.90
CA GLN A 133 -37.45 -10.45 2.46
C GLN A 133 -37.33 -8.98 2.06
N ALA A 134 -36.81 -8.17 2.98
CA ALA A 134 -36.29 -6.87 2.65
C ALA A 134 -35.24 -7.14 1.59
N LYS A 135 -35.48 -6.67 0.36
CA LYS A 135 -34.51 -6.76 -0.74
C LYS A 135 -33.15 -6.38 -0.16
N ARG A 136 -32.22 -7.33 -0.07
CA ARG A 136 -30.88 -7.07 0.45
C ARG A 136 -30.34 -5.89 -0.34
N PHE A 137 -30.08 -4.78 0.35
CA PHE A 137 -29.48 -3.61 -0.26
C PHE A 137 -28.02 -3.93 -0.53
N VAL A 138 -27.72 -4.38 -1.75
CA VAL A 138 -26.36 -4.59 -2.23
C VAL A 138 -25.84 -3.24 -2.71
N LEU A 139 -24.78 -2.73 -2.07
CA LEU A 139 -24.16 -1.48 -2.48
C LEU A 139 -23.39 -1.71 -3.79
N ALA A 140 -23.85 -1.11 -4.88
CA ALA A 140 -23.15 -1.15 -6.16
C ALA A 140 -21.79 -0.46 -6.08
N GLY A 141 -20.76 -1.07 -6.68
CA GLY A 141 -19.43 -0.50 -6.79
C GLY A 141 -18.37 -1.57 -7.14
N PRO A 142 -17.10 -1.17 -7.28
CA PRO A 142 -15.99 -2.09 -7.54
C PRO A 142 -15.55 -2.85 -6.27
N TRP A 143 -16.52 -3.39 -5.52
CA TRP A 143 -16.35 -4.13 -4.27
C TRP A 143 -17.51 -5.10 -4.07
N ASP A 144 -17.31 -6.13 -3.26
CA ASP A 144 -18.36 -6.99 -2.75
C ASP A 144 -18.22 -7.11 -1.23
N LEU A 145 -19.00 -6.29 -0.53
CA LEU A 145 -18.96 -6.18 0.92
C LEU A 145 -19.86 -7.20 1.61
N ASP A 146 -20.66 -7.97 0.87
CA ASP A 146 -21.59 -8.95 1.44
C ASP A 146 -20.93 -10.29 1.72
N ILE A 147 -19.81 -10.58 1.03
CA ILE A 147 -19.00 -11.79 1.23
C ILE A 147 -18.55 -11.90 2.71
N PRO A 148 -18.97 -12.96 3.42
CA PRO A 148 -18.54 -13.20 4.80
C PRO A 148 -17.10 -13.71 4.83
N THR A 149 -16.45 -13.55 5.98
CA THR A 149 -15.10 -14.05 6.17
C THR A 149 -15.07 -15.55 6.38
N ASN A 150 -14.06 -16.21 5.82
CA ASN A 150 -13.64 -17.57 6.21
C ASN A 150 -12.31 -17.58 7.00
N VAL A 151 -11.82 -16.42 7.43
CA VAL A 151 -10.56 -16.30 8.17
C VAL A 151 -10.81 -16.53 9.66
N ILE A 152 -10.11 -17.51 10.22
CA ILE A 152 -10.12 -17.83 11.65
C ILE A 152 -8.84 -17.28 12.30
N ILE A 153 -9.00 -16.60 13.44
CA ILE A 153 -7.90 -16.07 14.26
C ILE A 153 -7.97 -16.66 15.67
N ILE A 154 -6.86 -16.57 16.40
CA ILE A 154 -6.88 -16.68 17.86
C ILE A 154 -7.37 -15.33 18.40
N GLU A 155 -8.34 -15.37 19.31
CA GLU A 155 -8.92 -14.20 19.98
C GLU A 155 -7.82 -13.27 20.52
N ARG A 156 -7.95 -11.96 20.29
CA ARG A 156 -6.90 -10.97 20.53
C ARG A 156 -7.32 -9.91 21.53
N ALA A 157 -6.34 -9.45 22.30
CA ALA A 157 -6.52 -8.38 23.25
C ALA A 157 -6.89 -7.10 22.48
N PRO A 158 -7.78 -6.26 23.02
CA PRO A 158 -8.00 -4.93 22.48
C PRO A 158 -6.67 -4.17 22.40
N CYS A 159 -6.50 -3.38 21.34
CA CYS A 159 -5.29 -2.58 21.15
C CYS A 159 -5.24 -1.42 22.15
N ILE A 160 -4.03 -1.05 22.54
CA ILE A 160 -3.74 0.01 23.51
C ILE A 160 -3.59 1.39 22.84
N TYR A 161 -4.13 1.51 21.63
CA TYR A 161 -4.14 2.76 20.90
C TYR A 161 -5.35 3.61 21.30
N MET A 162 -5.23 4.93 21.12
CA MET A 162 -6.39 5.82 21.21
C MET A 162 -7.24 5.69 19.96
N HIS A 163 -8.56 5.85 20.11
CA HIS A 163 -9.45 6.07 18.98
C HIS A 163 -8.98 7.28 18.14
N SER A 164 -9.20 7.21 16.82
CA SER A 164 -8.90 8.36 15.94
C SER A 164 -9.65 9.60 16.38
N HIS A 165 -8.95 10.73 16.50
CA HIS A 165 -9.49 12.03 16.90
C HIS A 165 -8.96 13.12 15.94
N PRO A 166 -9.82 13.96 15.32
CA PRO A 166 -9.43 14.94 14.29
C PRO A 166 -8.29 15.84 14.72
N GLU A 167 -8.29 16.32 15.97
CA GLU A 167 -7.22 17.19 16.48
C GLU A 167 -5.86 16.48 16.57
N ILE A 168 -5.86 15.21 16.99
CA ILE A 168 -4.64 14.40 17.07
C ILE A 168 -4.17 14.04 15.65
N GLU A 169 -5.11 13.77 14.75
CA GLU A 169 -4.79 13.40 13.38
C GLU A 169 -4.24 14.58 12.58
N ALA A 170 -4.83 15.77 12.71
CA ALA A 170 -4.30 17.01 12.15
C ALA A 170 -2.87 17.26 12.65
N TYR A 171 -2.65 17.11 13.96
CA TYR A 171 -1.33 17.29 14.57
C TYR A 171 -0.30 16.27 14.08
N ARG A 172 -0.66 14.98 14.06
CA ARG A 172 0.17 13.88 13.52
C ARG A 172 0.55 14.15 12.07
N CYS A 173 -0.43 14.51 11.25
CA CYS A 173 -0.20 14.76 9.83
C CYS A 173 0.69 16.00 9.61
N GLY A 174 0.49 17.07 10.39
CA GLY A 174 1.37 18.24 10.35
C GLY A 174 2.81 17.92 10.73
N LEU A 175 3.03 17.08 11.75
CA LEU A 175 4.37 16.62 12.13
C LEU A 175 5.00 15.70 11.07
N LEU A 176 4.23 14.82 10.43
CA LEU A 176 4.72 13.98 9.34
C LEU A 176 5.15 14.81 8.13
N SER A 177 4.38 15.83 7.75
CA SER A 177 4.76 16.76 6.67
C SER A 177 6.03 17.52 6.99
N LYS A 178 6.20 18.00 8.24
CA LYS A 178 7.46 18.60 8.71
C LYS A 178 8.64 17.64 8.64
N LEU A 179 8.41 16.37 8.99
CA LEU A 179 9.45 15.34 8.92
C LEU A 179 9.89 15.08 7.47
N ARG A 180 8.94 15.01 6.54
CA ARG A 180 9.19 14.88 5.10
C ARG A 180 9.97 16.07 4.55
N GLN A 181 9.61 17.29 4.95
CA GLN A 181 10.35 18.50 4.57
C GLN A 181 11.79 18.47 5.11
N CYS A 182 11.96 18.12 6.38
CA CYS A 182 13.29 18.00 6.99
C CYS A 182 14.17 16.96 6.25
N TYR A 183 13.58 15.86 5.79
CA TYR A 183 14.29 14.87 4.99
C TYR A 183 14.80 15.43 3.65
N GLN A 184 13.96 16.17 2.93
CA GLN A 184 14.36 16.88 1.71
C GLN A 184 15.49 17.89 1.99
N GLU A 185 15.36 18.70 3.04
CA GLU A 185 16.36 19.69 3.42
C GLU A 185 17.70 19.05 3.83
N LEU A 186 17.68 17.91 4.53
CA LEU A 186 18.89 17.19 4.93
C LEU A 186 19.60 16.56 3.72
N CYS A 187 18.88 15.98 2.77
CA CYS A 187 19.47 15.46 1.53
C CYS A 187 20.14 16.59 0.74
N HIS A 188 19.46 17.72 0.61
CA HIS A 188 19.97 18.86 -0.14
C HIS A 188 21.19 19.50 0.55
N SER A 189 21.07 19.82 1.84
CA SER A 189 22.12 20.54 2.58
C SER A 189 23.37 19.71 2.83
N ARG A 190 23.24 18.38 3.05
CA ARG A 190 24.39 17.52 3.36
C ARG A 190 25.00 16.88 2.13
N GLU A 191 24.18 16.45 1.18
CA GLU A 191 24.61 15.63 0.04
C GLU A 191 24.43 16.33 -1.32
N SER A 192 23.85 17.54 -1.37
CA SER A 192 23.59 18.28 -2.61
C SER A 192 22.73 17.51 -3.61
N ILE A 193 21.82 16.67 -3.11
CA ILE A 193 20.84 15.93 -3.90
C ILE A 193 19.43 16.20 -3.37
N ASP A 194 18.43 16.05 -4.24
CA ASP A 194 17.05 15.96 -3.76
C ASP A 194 16.83 14.64 -3.02
N ALA A 195 15.86 14.60 -2.10
CA ALA A 195 15.45 13.34 -1.53
C ALA A 195 15.02 12.38 -2.65
N PRO A 196 15.53 11.14 -2.68
CA PRO A 196 15.13 10.17 -3.69
C PRO A 196 13.60 10.00 -3.73
N LYS A 197 13.02 10.00 -4.93
CA LYS A 197 11.56 9.99 -5.12
C LYS A 197 10.95 8.79 -4.39
N GLU A 198 9.92 9.02 -3.57
CA GLU A 198 9.22 8.01 -2.75
C GLU A 198 10.03 7.31 -1.65
N SER A 199 11.32 7.63 -1.45
CA SER A 199 12.14 6.95 -0.44
C SER A 199 11.62 7.15 0.97
N PHE A 200 11.01 8.31 1.27
CA PHE A 200 10.39 8.57 2.57
C PHE A 200 9.20 7.65 2.86
N ASN A 201 8.36 7.39 1.85
CA ASN A 201 7.21 6.49 2.00
C ASN A 201 7.66 5.04 2.16
N ARG A 202 8.67 4.61 1.40
CA ARG A 202 9.32 3.30 1.59
C ARG A 202 9.99 3.16 2.95
N TRP A 203 10.65 4.21 3.42
CA TRP A 203 11.21 4.27 4.77
C TRP A 203 10.13 4.08 5.85
N LEU A 204 9.01 4.80 5.77
CA LEU A 204 7.90 4.61 6.72
C LEU A 204 7.43 3.15 6.74
N MET A 205 7.20 2.55 5.56
CA MET A 205 6.76 1.16 5.45
C MET A 205 7.78 0.19 6.04
N GLU A 206 9.05 0.31 5.64
CA GLU A 206 10.15 -0.54 6.07
C GLU A 206 10.34 -0.47 7.59
N ARG A 207 10.41 0.74 8.15
CA ARG A 207 10.50 0.92 9.60
C ARG A 207 9.29 0.33 10.31
N LYS A 208 8.07 0.51 9.79
CA LYS A 208 6.85 -0.03 10.42
C LYS A 208 6.76 -1.57 10.46
N VAL A 209 7.58 -2.29 9.67
CA VAL A 209 7.72 -3.74 9.77
C VAL A 209 8.36 -4.15 11.10
N ILE A 210 9.40 -3.44 11.53
CA ILE A 210 10.20 -3.76 12.72
C ILE A 210 9.83 -2.90 13.94
N ASP A 211 9.09 -1.82 13.73
CA ASP A 211 8.68 -0.88 14.77
C ASP A 211 7.80 -1.55 15.83
N THR A 212 8.27 -1.48 17.08
CA THR A 212 7.54 -1.87 18.29
C THR A 212 7.02 -0.65 19.06
N GLY A 213 6.99 0.50 18.39
CA GLY A 213 6.50 1.77 18.91
C GLY A 213 4.96 1.84 19.05
N TYR A 214 4.48 3.02 19.45
CA TYR A 214 3.10 3.25 19.85
C TYR A 214 2.31 4.21 18.94
N ASP A 215 2.95 4.86 17.96
CA ASP A 215 2.22 5.65 16.97
C ASP A 215 1.82 4.76 15.77
N PRO A 216 0.62 4.90 15.19
CA PRO A 216 0.19 4.09 14.04
C PRO A 216 0.98 4.37 12.76
N LEU A 217 1.58 5.56 12.63
CA LEU A 217 2.11 6.08 11.37
C LEU A 217 3.62 6.35 11.46
N LEU A 218 4.06 7.03 12.52
CA LEU A 218 5.47 7.38 12.73
C LEU A 218 6.22 6.24 13.44
N PRO A 219 7.33 5.72 12.90
CA PRO A 219 8.16 4.76 13.62
C PRO A 219 8.78 5.41 14.86
N SER A 220 8.87 4.67 15.97
CA SER A 220 9.38 5.22 17.23
C SER A 220 10.17 4.24 18.10
N ASN A 221 10.21 2.95 17.76
CA ASN A 221 11.04 1.96 18.45
C ASN A 221 11.48 0.84 17.49
N CYS A 222 12.50 1.14 16.68
CA CYS A 222 13.09 0.27 15.66
C CYS A 222 14.54 -0.05 16.02
N TYR A 223 14.96 -1.30 15.80
CA TYR A 223 16.36 -1.70 15.82
C TYR A 223 16.68 -2.55 14.57
N PRO A 224 17.74 -2.24 13.81
CA PRO A 224 18.63 -1.08 13.97
C PRO A 224 17.93 0.24 13.63
N GLU A 225 18.39 1.36 14.19
CA GLU A 225 17.83 2.70 14.00
C GLU A 225 18.00 3.20 12.56
N ILE A 226 19.17 2.91 11.97
CA ILE A 226 19.49 3.28 10.58
C ILE A 226 18.70 2.39 9.63
N SER A 227 17.89 3.02 8.77
CA SER A 227 17.17 2.32 7.72
C SER A 227 18.09 2.01 6.55
N LEU A 228 18.27 0.71 6.29
CA LEU A 228 19.02 0.26 5.12
C LEU A 228 18.34 0.66 3.80
N CYS A 229 17.00 0.72 3.78
CA CYS A 229 16.24 1.16 2.61
C CYS A 229 16.55 2.63 2.29
N MET A 230 16.37 3.52 3.27
CA MET A 230 16.66 4.95 3.10
C MET A 230 18.14 5.19 2.77
N TYR A 231 19.05 4.52 3.48
CA TYR A 231 20.50 4.64 3.26
C TYR A 231 20.89 4.28 1.81
N LYS A 232 20.43 3.12 1.31
CA LYS A 232 20.75 2.67 -0.05
C LYS A 232 20.21 3.62 -1.11
N GLU A 233 19.02 4.14 -0.92
CA GLU A 233 18.40 5.05 -1.88
C GLU A 233 19.11 6.40 -1.94
N ILE A 234 19.51 6.97 -0.79
CA ILE A 234 20.33 8.19 -0.76
C ILE A 234 21.68 7.92 -1.44
N MET A 235 22.35 6.82 -1.09
CA MET A 235 23.65 6.45 -1.67
C MET A 235 23.62 6.27 -3.19
N ASN A 236 22.51 5.77 -3.74
CA ASN A 236 22.35 5.57 -5.18
C ASN A 236 22.32 6.88 -5.99
N ASP A 237 21.87 7.97 -5.36
CA ASP A 237 21.79 9.30 -5.99
C ASP A 237 23.04 10.15 -5.71
N ILE A 238 24.04 9.62 -4.98
CA ILE A 238 25.35 10.28 -4.78
C ILE A 238 26.35 9.78 -5.84
N PRO A 239 27.15 10.67 -6.48
CA PRO A 239 27.29 12.11 -6.23
C PRO A 239 26.21 12.96 -6.93
N ILE A 240 25.54 12.40 -7.93
CA ILE A 240 24.38 12.99 -8.59
C ILE A 240 23.42 11.87 -8.99
N LYS A 241 22.12 12.18 -8.99
CA LYS A 241 21.11 11.29 -9.55
C LYS A 241 21.31 11.11 -11.05
N LEU A 242 21.56 9.88 -11.46
CA LEU A 242 21.69 9.51 -12.86
C LEU A 242 20.31 9.32 -13.50
N VAL A 243 20.08 9.98 -14.62
CA VAL A 243 18.88 9.78 -15.45
C VAL A 243 19.30 9.19 -16.78
N ARG A 244 18.41 8.41 -17.42
CA ARG A 244 18.67 7.89 -18.76
C ARG A 244 18.70 9.06 -19.76
N PRO A 245 19.85 9.38 -20.37
CA PRO A 245 19.91 10.50 -21.31
C PRO A 245 19.11 10.18 -22.57
N LYS A 246 18.40 11.18 -23.10
CA LYS A 246 17.61 11.02 -24.35
C LYS A 246 18.47 11.22 -25.59
N PHE A 247 19.48 12.07 -25.51
CA PHE A 247 20.35 12.44 -26.62
C PHE A 247 21.83 12.27 -26.25
N THR A 248 22.68 12.09 -27.25
CA THR A 248 24.15 12.00 -27.08
C THR A 248 24.73 13.21 -26.34
N GLY A 249 24.23 14.42 -26.63
CA GLY A 249 24.63 15.63 -25.91
C GLY A 249 24.31 15.59 -24.42
N ASP A 250 23.19 14.99 -24.03
CA ASP A 250 22.82 14.82 -22.63
C ASP A 250 23.70 13.77 -21.93
N ALA A 251 24.07 12.70 -22.63
CA ALA A 251 25.00 11.69 -22.11
C ALA A 251 26.37 12.30 -21.81
N ARG A 252 26.90 13.12 -22.74
CA ARG A 252 28.14 13.88 -22.53
C ARG A 252 28.05 14.82 -21.33
N LYS A 253 26.96 15.58 -21.21
CA LYS A 253 26.73 16.49 -20.07
C LYS A 253 26.64 15.72 -18.76
N GLN A 254 25.95 14.59 -18.72
CA GLN A 254 25.82 13.78 -17.51
C GLN A 254 27.17 13.20 -17.06
N LEU A 255 27.98 12.70 -17.99
CA LEU A 255 29.36 12.25 -17.69
C LEU A 255 30.19 13.38 -17.06
N SER A 256 30.18 14.57 -17.67
CA SER A 256 30.88 15.75 -17.15
C SER A 256 30.42 16.11 -15.74
N ARG A 257 29.10 16.17 -15.51
CA ARG A 257 28.51 16.52 -14.20
C ARG A 257 28.85 15.50 -13.12
N TYR A 258 28.83 14.20 -13.46
CA TYR A 258 29.20 13.14 -12.51
C TYR A 258 30.68 13.29 -12.10
N ALA A 259 31.57 13.48 -13.06
CA ALA A 259 33.01 13.63 -12.80
C ALA A 259 33.30 14.86 -11.92
N GLU A 260 32.66 16.00 -12.22
CA GLU A 260 32.77 17.22 -11.43
C GLU A 260 32.24 17.05 -10.00
N ALA A 261 31.07 16.43 -9.84
CA ALA A 261 30.48 16.19 -8.53
C ALA A 261 31.32 15.21 -7.69
N ALA A 262 31.84 14.15 -8.30
CA ALA A 262 32.74 13.20 -7.64
C ALA A 262 34.00 13.90 -7.09
N LYS A 263 34.63 14.75 -7.91
CA LYS A 263 35.78 15.56 -7.49
C LYS A 263 35.42 16.52 -6.36
N LYS A 264 34.29 17.22 -6.48
CA LYS A 264 33.81 18.15 -5.44
C LYS A 264 33.61 17.47 -4.08
N ILE A 265 33.07 16.24 -4.04
CA ILE A 265 32.92 15.49 -2.77
C ILE A 265 34.30 15.24 -2.14
N MET A 266 35.29 14.81 -2.92
CA MET A 266 36.64 14.54 -2.40
C MET A 266 37.37 15.80 -1.92
N GLU A 267 37.11 16.94 -2.55
CA GLU A 267 37.73 18.23 -2.19
C GLU A 267 37.07 18.90 -0.99
N SER A 268 35.75 18.73 -0.83
CA SER A 268 34.96 19.40 0.23
C SER A 268 34.86 18.61 1.52
N ARG A 269 35.25 17.32 1.53
CA ARG A 269 35.11 16.44 2.68
C ARG A 269 36.43 15.87 3.16
N ASN A 270 36.42 15.33 4.38
CA ASN A 270 37.57 14.64 4.96
C ASN A 270 37.73 13.23 4.37
N ALA A 271 38.08 13.13 3.09
CA ALA A 271 38.38 11.88 2.42
C ALA A 271 39.83 11.43 2.71
N GLU A 272 40.07 10.12 2.68
CA GLU A 272 41.42 9.54 2.77
C GLU A 272 42.30 9.99 1.60
N ASN A 273 43.60 10.18 1.84
CA ASN A 273 44.54 10.68 0.83
C ASN A 273 44.61 9.79 -0.43
N GLU A 274 44.59 8.48 -0.27
CA GLU A 274 44.60 7.55 -1.40
C GLU A 274 43.28 7.63 -2.19
N SER A 275 42.14 7.66 -1.51
CA SER A 275 40.83 7.87 -2.12
C SER A 275 40.77 9.18 -2.94
N ARG A 276 41.32 10.28 -2.42
CA ARG A 276 41.40 11.56 -3.15
C ARG A 276 42.23 11.43 -4.44
N LYS A 277 43.39 10.77 -4.39
CA LYS A 277 44.25 10.57 -5.56
C LYS A 277 43.55 9.75 -6.62
N VAL A 278 42.95 8.62 -6.24
CA VAL A 278 42.27 7.71 -7.18
C VAL A 278 41.11 8.42 -7.88
N VAL A 279 40.24 9.11 -7.13
CA VAL A 279 39.11 9.81 -7.73
C VAL A 279 39.59 10.97 -8.60
N LYS A 280 40.57 11.78 -8.13
CA LYS A 280 41.14 12.88 -8.91
C LYS A 280 41.71 12.40 -10.24
N TRP A 281 42.50 11.32 -10.23
CA TRP A 281 43.08 10.73 -11.44
C TRP A 281 42.00 10.33 -12.44
N ASN A 282 41.01 9.55 -12.02
CA ASN A 282 39.93 9.07 -12.89
C ASN A 282 39.08 10.21 -13.47
N VAL A 283 38.84 11.25 -12.67
CA VAL A 283 38.13 12.46 -13.10
C VAL A 283 38.96 13.24 -14.14
N ASP A 284 40.24 13.47 -13.88
CA ASP A 284 41.13 14.20 -14.79
C ASP A 284 41.32 13.43 -16.10
N GLU A 285 41.44 12.10 -16.06
CA GLU A 285 41.47 11.23 -17.24
C GLU A 285 40.17 11.34 -18.06
N THR A 286 39.02 11.33 -17.39
CA THR A 286 37.71 11.52 -18.05
C THR A 286 37.60 12.88 -18.72
N PHE A 287 38.05 13.96 -18.08
CA PHE A 287 38.06 15.29 -18.69
C PHE A 287 39.07 15.42 -19.84
N GLN A 288 40.20 14.70 -19.79
CA GLN A 288 41.12 14.60 -20.93
C GLN A 288 40.47 13.86 -22.10
N TRP A 289 39.81 12.73 -21.84
CA TRP A 289 39.08 11.97 -22.86
C TRP A 289 37.96 12.80 -23.50
N LEU A 290 37.18 13.54 -22.70
CA LEU A 290 36.13 14.44 -23.18
C LEU A 290 36.66 15.56 -24.10
N ARG A 291 37.90 16.03 -23.88
CA ARG A 291 38.54 17.07 -24.70
C ARG A 291 39.15 16.53 -25.99
N LYS A 292 39.75 15.34 -25.94
CA LYS A 292 40.43 14.73 -27.08
C LYS A 292 39.47 14.04 -28.06
N THR A 293 38.37 13.50 -27.56
CA THR A 293 37.47 12.67 -28.37
C THR A 293 36.47 13.53 -29.15
N VAL A 294 36.55 13.46 -30.48
CA VAL A 294 35.62 14.09 -31.41
C VAL A 294 34.73 13.00 -32.01
N GLY A 295 33.41 13.24 -32.04
CA GLY A 295 32.46 12.30 -32.65
C GLY A 295 32.10 11.06 -31.82
N ALA A 296 32.37 11.04 -30.51
CA ALA A 296 31.92 9.96 -29.61
C ALA A 296 30.40 9.76 -29.67
N THR A 297 30.00 8.49 -29.67
CA THR A 297 28.61 8.05 -29.73
C THR A 297 27.93 8.13 -28.36
N TYR A 298 26.61 7.88 -28.33
CA TYR A 298 25.86 7.77 -27.08
C TYR A 298 26.44 6.69 -26.15
N ASP A 299 26.74 5.52 -26.71
CA ASP A 299 27.23 4.36 -25.97
C ASP A 299 28.62 4.60 -25.41
N ASP A 300 29.52 5.27 -26.16
CA ASP A 300 30.84 5.66 -25.67
C ASP A 300 30.77 6.49 -24.37
N PHE A 301 29.80 7.42 -24.28
CA PHE A 301 29.60 8.21 -23.07
C PHE A 301 29.00 7.39 -21.91
N GLN A 302 28.11 6.44 -22.20
CA GLN A 302 27.56 5.55 -21.17
C GLN A 302 28.63 4.61 -20.61
N ASP A 303 29.43 4.02 -21.48
CA ASP A 303 30.53 3.12 -21.10
C ASP A 303 31.58 3.86 -20.29
N ARG A 304 31.93 5.08 -20.71
CA ARG A 304 32.86 5.92 -19.95
C ARG A 304 32.31 6.32 -18.57
N LEU A 305 31.01 6.61 -18.47
CA LEU A 305 30.35 6.88 -17.19
C LEU A 305 30.32 5.64 -16.29
N ALA A 306 30.02 4.47 -16.84
CA ALA A 306 30.02 3.21 -16.10
C ALA A 306 31.41 2.90 -15.55
N HIS A 307 32.45 3.07 -16.37
CA HIS A 307 33.83 2.91 -15.95
C HIS A 307 34.21 3.90 -14.84
N LEU A 308 33.93 5.20 -15.02
CA LEU A 308 34.21 6.20 -14.00
C LEU A 308 33.50 5.90 -12.68
N LYS A 309 32.23 5.49 -12.74
CA LYS A 309 31.45 5.08 -11.57
C LYS A 309 32.08 3.87 -10.89
N GLN A 310 32.49 2.85 -11.63
CA GLN A 310 33.12 1.66 -11.08
C GLN A 310 34.39 2.00 -10.29
N GLN A 311 35.20 2.94 -10.79
CA GLN A 311 36.45 3.36 -10.14
C GLN A 311 36.21 4.30 -8.96
N CYS A 312 35.26 5.23 -9.06
CA CYS A 312 35.07 6.26 -8.02
C CYS A 312 34.09 5.87 -6.91
N GLN A 313 33.04 5.08 -7.20
CA GLN A 313 31.94 4.88 -6.26
C GLN A 313 32.37 4.33 -4.89
N PRO A 314 33.28 3.34 -4.77
CA PRO A 314 33.72 2.85 -3.45
C PRO A 314 34.30 3.96 -2.56
N HIS A 315 35.12 4.83 -3.14
CA HIS A 315 35.74 5.97 -2.46
C HIS A 315 34.72 7.05 -2.10
N LEU A 316 33.76 7.32 -2.99
CA LEU A 316 32.65 8.24 -2.72
C LEU A 316 31.78 7.72 -1.57
N THR A 317 31.37 6.45 -1.63
CA THR A 317 30.52 5.80 -0.63
C THR A 317 31.16 5.85 0.75
N GLU A 318 32.44 5.49 0.87
CA GLU A 318 33.12 5.54 2.17
C GLU A 318 33.20 6.97 2.72
N THR A 319 33.52 7.95 1.85
CA THR A 319 33.65 9.35 2.27
C THR A 319 32.32 9.95 2.78
N VAL A 320 31.20 9.56 2.19
CA VAL A 320 29.88 10.13 2.54
C VAL A 320 29.09 9.29 3.55
N LYS A 321 29.56 8.08 3.88
CA LYS A 321 28.88 7.10 4.72
C LYS A 321 28.31 7.69 6.01
N SER A 322 29.16 8.31 6.82
CA SER A 322 28.77 8.89 8.12
C SER A 322 27.72 10.00 7.99
N SER A 323 27.79 10.78 6.91
CA SER A 323 26.83 11.84 6.63
C SER A 323 25.45 11.27 6.29
N VAL A 324 25.40 10.25 5.42
CA VAL A 324 24.15 9.57 5.02
C VAL A 324 23.54 8.81 6.20
N GLU A 325 24.35 8.12 7.00
CA GLU A 325 23.92 7.51 8.27
C GLU A 325 23.35 8.57 9.21
N GLY A 326 23.98 9.74 9.29
CA GLY A 326 23.51 10.89 10.05
C GLY A 326 22.17 11.45 9.57
N ILE A 327 21.87 11.42 8.28
CA ILE A 327 20.54 11.77 7.74
C ILE A 327 19.51 10.77 8.23
N CYS A 328 19.77 9.48 8.03
CA CYS A 328 18.87 8.40 8.43
C CYS A 328 18.55 8.45 9.93
N MET A 329 19.60 8.60 10.75
CA MET A 329 19.50 8.70 12.21
C MET A 329 18.71 9.95 12.63
N LYS A 330 18.95 11.11 12.02
CA LYS A 330 18.24 12.35 12.36
C LYS A 330 16.75 12.25 12.08
N ILE A 331 16.36 11.66 10.93
CA ILE A 331 14.95 11.46 10.58
C ILE A 331 14.27 10.47 11.52
N TYR A 332 14.95 9.37 11.87
CA TYR A 332 14.42 8.43 12.85
C TYR A 332 14.22 9.07 14.23
N ASN A 333 15.20 9.80 14.76
CA ASN A 333 15.09 10.45 16.07
C ASN A 333 13.98 11.51 16.11
N LEU A 334 13.83 12.32 15.05
CA LEU A 334 12.72 13.26 14.94
C LEU A 334 11.36 12.53 14.91
N SER A 335 11.28 11.39 14.22
CA SER A 335 10.08 10.54 14.23
C SER A 335 9.73 10.05 15.64
N CYS A 336 10.72 9.59 16.41
CA CYS A 336 10.54 9.18 17.81
C CYS A 336 10.02 10.33 18.67
N ASP A 337 10.58 11.53 18.53
CA ASP A 337 10.15 12.72 19.27
C ASP A 337 8.73 13.14 18.89
N TYR A 338 8.39 13.07 17.61
CA TYR A 338 7.06 13.41 17.11
C TYR A 338 6.01 12.40 17.58
N ALA A 339 6.31 11.10 17.53
CA ALA A 339 5.45 10.07 18.10
C ALA A 339 5.17 10.34 19.58
N ARG A 340 6.19 10.70 20.37
CA ARG A 340 6.04 11.07 21.79
C ARG A 340 5.09 12.24 21.98
N LYS A 341 5.31 13.35 21.26
CA LYS A 341 4.45 14.54 21.31
C LYS A 341 3.00 14.23 20.96
N ILE A 342 2.78 13.35 19.99
CA ILE A 342 1.43 12.91 19.60
C ILE A 342 0.77 12.10 20.72
N ARG A 343 1.52 11.17 21.36
CA ARG A 343 1.01 10.40 22.50
C ARG A 343 0.68 11.29 23.68
N ASP A 344 1.55 12.23 24.02
CA ASP A 344 1.35 13.17 25.13
C ASP A 344 0.09 14.02 24.89
N LYS A 345 -0.11 14.50 23.66
CA LYS A 345 -1.32 15.22 23.27
C LYS A 345 -2.57 14.34 23.36
N GLY A 346 -2.51 13.08 22.94
CA GLY A 346 -3.62 12.13 23.06
C GLY A 346 -3.99 11.86 24.53
N ASN A 347 -2.99 11.64 25.39
CA ASN A 347 -3.19 11.45 26.82
C ASN A 347 -3.80 12.70 27.50
N ALA A 348 -3.47 13.91 27.05
CA ALA A 348 -4.09 15.13 27.56
C ALA A 348 -5.60 15.17 27.30
N ILE A 349 -6.04 14.81 26.09
CA ILE A 349 -7.47 14.74 25.73
C ILE A 349 -8.20 13.68 26.57
N LEU A 350 -7.60 12.49 26.76
CA LEU A 350 -8.22 11.43 27.55
C LEU A 350 -8.37 11.81 29.04
N LYS A 351 -7.38 12.50 29.60
CA LYS A 351 -7.44 13.02 30.99
C LYS A 351 -8.55 14.04 31.17
N GLU A 352 -8.67 14.99 30.25
CA GLU A 352 -9.71 16.03 30.29
C GLU A 352 -11.13 15.43 30.31
N GLN A 353 -11.30 14.27 29.67
CA GLN A 353 -12.59 13.59 29.54
C GLN A 353 -12.79 12.44 30.54
N VAL A 354 -11.90 12.30 31.52
CA VAL A 354 -11.97 11.27 32.58
C VAL A 354 -12.00 9.83 32.02
N LEU A 355 -11.37 9.61 30.86
CA LEU A 355 -11.24 8.29 30.22
C LEU A 355 -9.95 7.54 30.62
N GLY A 356 -9.14 8.12 31.52
CA GLY A 356 -7.88 7.57 31.98
C GLY A 356 -6.70 7.85 31.03
N GLU A 357 -5.60 7.10 31.19
CA GLU A 357 -4.46 7.11 30.26
C GLU A 357 -4.43 5.82 29.43
N LEU A 358 -3.78 5.88 28.26
CA LEU A 358 -3.54 4.67 27.47
C LEU A 358 -2.65 3.69 28.25
N PRO A 359 -2.95 2.38 28.24
CA PRO A 359 -2.10 1.38 28.87
C PRO A 359 -0.67 1.42 28.29
N SER A 360 0.33 1.27 29.15
CA SER A 360 1.75 1.24 28.75
C SER A 360 2.20 -0.11 28.18
N ALA A 361 1.44 -1.18 28.42
CA ALA A 361 1.71 -2.53 27.98
C ALA A 361 0.46 -3.20 27.40
N PRO A 362 0.61 -4.17 26.47
CA PRO A 362 -0.51 -4.94 25.93
C PRO A 362 -1.29 -5.67 27.03
N LEU A 363 -2.61 -5.68 26.92
CA LEU A 363 -3.49 -6.43 27.82
C LEU A 363 -3.28 -7.95 27.62
N GLN A 364 -3.29 -8.70 28.72
CA GLN A 364 -3.20 -10.17 28.69
C GLN A 364 -4.58 -10.78 28.45
N ILE A 365 -4.67 -11.82 27.61
CA ILE A 365 -5.87 -12.64 27.48
C ILE A 365 -5.65 -13.96 28.21
N HIS A 366 -6.65 -14.36 28.99
CA HIS A 366 -6.73 -15.69 29.58
C HIS A 366 -7.49 -16.63 28.62
N GLY A 367 -6.75 -17.44 27.86
CA GLY A 367 -7.28 -18.50 26.99
C GLY A 367 -7.15 -18.22 25.49
N ALA A 368 -6.82 -19.25 24.72
CA ALA A 368 -6.65 -19.17 23.26
C ALA A 368 -7.86 -19.79 22.55
N ARG A 369 -8.91 -19.00 22.30
CA ARG A 369 -10.07 -19.43 21.52
C ARG A 369 -9.89 -19.10 20.04
N LYS A 370 -10.29 -20.03 19.17
CA LYS A 370 -10.38 -19.78 17.72
C LYS A 370 -11.72 -19.12 17.42
N VAL A 371 -11.69 -18.00 16.72
CA VAL A 371 -12.87 -17.19 16.37
C VAL A 371 -12.75 -16.73 14.92
N TRP A 372 -13.88 -16.45 14.28
CA TRP A 372 -13.87 -15.71 13.01
C TRP A 372 -13.18 -14.37 13.22
N CYS A 373 -12.43 -13.90 12.22
CA CYS A 373 -11.79 -12.60 12.32
C CYS A 373 -12.84 -11.49 12.49
N TYR A 374 -12.51 -10.53 13.33
CA TYR A 374 -13.36 -9.40 13.66
C TYR A 374 -12.55 -8.10 13.61
N PRO A 375 -13.22 -6.95 13.52
CA PRO A 375 -12.54 -5.66 13.46
C PRO A 375 -11.68 -5.41 14.71
N VAL A 376 -10.56 -4.71 14.57
CA VAL A 376 -9.67 -4.41 15.71
C VAL A 376 -10.44 -3.64 16.79
N GLN A 377 -10.31 -4.08 18.04
CA GLN A 377 -10.97 -3.46 19.20
C GLN A 377 -10.00 -2.56 19.97
N PHE A 378 -10.53 -1.61 20.73
CA PHE A 378 -9.75 -0.69 21.57
C PHE A 378 -9.96 -0.96 23.06
N ALA A 379 -8.88 -0.82 23.83
CA ALA A 379 -8.91 -0.96 25.27
C ALA A 379 -9.58 0.23 25.98
N VAL A 380 -9.47 1.43 25.39
CA VAL A 380 -10.00 2.68 25.94
C VAL A 380 -11.19 3.12 25.10
N GLY A 381 -12.24 3.65 25.73
CA GLY A 381 -13.42 4.14 25.03
C GLY A 381 -13.13 5.33 24.10
N CYS A 382 -14.03 5.56 23.14
CA CYS A 382 -13.89 6.69 22.22
C CYS A 382 -14.05 8.02 22.96
N PRO A 383 -13.08 8.96 22.86
CA PRO A 383 -13.25 10.31 23.37
C PRO A 383 -14.36 11.03 22.59
N ARG A 384 -14.90 12.08 23.21
CA ARG A 384 -15.80 13.01 22.54
C ARG A 384 -15.09 13.62 21.34
N MET A 385 -15.73 13.50 20.18
CA MET A 385 -15.20 13.98 18.91
C MET A 385 -15.62 15.44 18.67
N PRO A 386 -14.75 16.26 18.06
CA PRO A 386 -15.14 17.59 17.61
C PRO A 386 -16.05 17.48 16.39
N ILE A 387 -16.80 18.55 16.13
CA ILE A 387 -17.65 18.65 14.95
C ILE A 387 -16.76 18.84 13.72
N VAL A 388 -17.01 18.04 12.69
CA VAL A 388 -16.45 18.18 11.35
C VAL A 388 -17.58 18.58 10.42
N GLU A 389 -17.39 19.68 9.68
CA GLU A 389 -18.38 20.16 8.73
C GLU A 389 -18.52 19.17 7.57
N TYR A 390 -19.75 18.82 7.24
CA TYR A 390 -20.10 17.99 6.09
C TYR A 390 -20.82 18.86 5.06
N LEU A 391 -20.20 18.99 3.88
CA LEU A 391 -20.70 19.79 2.78
C LEU A 391 -20.93 18.86 1.58
N PRO A 392 -22.16 18.38 1.35
CA PRO A 392 -22.46 17.57 0.19
C PRO A 392 -22.38 18.41 -1.09
N ASP A 393 -21.74 17.86 -2.12
CA ASP A 393 -21.67 18.35 -3.49
C ASP A 393 -22.09 17.21 -4.42
N ARG A 394 -22.56 17.49 -5.65
CA ARG A 394 -23.33 16.53 -6.47
C ARG A 394 -22.69 15.14 -6.54
N ASP A 395 -21.39 15.08 -6.85
CA ASP A 395 -20.66 13.83 -7.04
C ASP A 395 -19.63 13.53 -5.93
N GLN A 396 -19.47 14.44 -4.96
CA GLN A 396 -18.46 14.36 -3.91
C GLN A 396 -18.95 15.00 -2.60
N ALA A 397 -18.37 14.64 -1.47
CA ALA A 397 -18.55 15.35 -0.20
C ALA A 397 -17.26 16.04 0.20
N LEU A 398 -17.39 17.26 0.73
CA LEU A 398 -16.29 17.99 1.35
C LEU A 398 -16.42 17.89 2.87
N LEU A 399 -15.35 17.44 3.53
CA LEU A 399 -15.25 17.35 4.97
C LEU A 399 -14.26 18.39 5.47
N ARG A 400 -14.70 19.30 6.35
CA ARG A 400 -13.85 20.41 6.83
C ARG A 400 -13.68 20.40 8.33
N TYR A 401 -12.43 20.55 8.76
CA TYR A 401 -12.06 20.68 10.17
C TYR A 401 -10.88 21.65 10.30
N GLN A 402 -11.00 22.68 11.13
CA GLN A 402 -9.93 23.67 11.41
C GLN A 402 -9.23 24.21 10.15
N GLY A 403 -10.00 24.52 9.10
CA GLY A 403 -9.49 25.05 7.83
C GLY A 403 -9.00 24.01 6.83
N ASP A 404 -8.73 22.77 7.26
CA ASP A 404 -8.41 21.66 6.35
C ASP A 404 -9.68 21.12 5.71
N THR A 405 -9.75 21.18 4.37
CA THR A 405 -10.86 20.62 3.57
C THR A 405 -10.39 19.38 2.82
N LEU A 406 -11.12 18.29 2.94
CA LEU A 406 -10.87 17.01 2.28
C LEU A 406 -12.06 16.63 1.41
N ALA A 407 -11.82 16.10 0.22
CA ALA A 407 -12.86 15.64 -0.69
C ALA A 407 -12.93 14.11 -0.75
N ILE A 408 -14.14 13.57 -0.91
CA ILE A 408 -14.39 12.15 -1.15
C ILE A 408 -15.56 11.98 -2.12
N ASN A 409 -15.43 11.12 -3.13
CA ASN A 409 -16.52 10.83 -4.06
C ASN A 409 -17.72 10.23 -3.31
N ALA A 410 -18.94 10.58 -3.72
CA ALA A 410 -20.17 10.13 -3.07
C ALA A 410 -20.26 8.60 -2.95
N THR A 411 -19.88 7.87 -4.01
CA THR A 411 -19.84 6.39 -4.02
C THR A 411 -18.87 5.81 -2.97
N HIS A 412 -17.71 6.45 -2.78
CA HIS A 412 -16.75 6.00 -1.76
C HIS A 412 -17.19 6.38 -0.35
N LEU A 413 -17.89 7.50 -0.17
CA LEU A 413 -18.49 7.82 1.13
C LEU A 413 -19.57 6.80 1.51
N GLN A 414 -20.43 6.41 0.56
CA GLN A 414 -21.42 5.35 0.75
C GLN A 414 -20.76 4.00 1.07
N LYS A 415 -19.64 3.67 0.39
CA LYS A 415 -18.82 2.49 0.72
C LYS A 415 -18.35 2.53 2.18
N LEU A 416 -17.78 3.65 2.61
CA LEU A 416 -17.31 3.82 3.99
C LEU A 416 -18.46 3.73 4.99
N GLU A 417 -19.65 4.25 4.66
CA GLU A 417 -20.84 4.11 5.50
C GLU A 417 -21.27 2.65 5.63
N HIS A 418 -21.28 1.89 4.53
CA HIS A 418 -21.63 0.48 4.52
C HIS A 418 -20.61 -0.36 5.30
N LEU A 419 -19.33 -0.12 5.05
CA LEU A 419 -18.25 -0.66 5.86
C LEU A 419 -18.47 -0.30 7.34
N TYR A 420 -18.83 0.93 7.68
CA TYR A 420 -19.00 1.34 9.08
C TYR A 420 -20.13 0.59 9.76
N ARG A 421 -21.24 0.38 9.05
CA ARG A 421 -22.41 -0.34 9.55
C ARG A 421 -22.12 -1.79 9.98
N HIS A 422 -21.27 -2.50 9.24
CA HIS A 422 -20.98 -3.93 9.49
C HIS A 422 -20.09 -4.19 10.70
N ASN A 423 -19.43 -3.16 11.19
CA ASN A 423 -18.03 -3.29 11.55
C ASN A 423 -17.75 -2.35 12.75
N CYS A 424 -18.55 -1.28 12.90
CA CYS A 424 -18.60 -0.40 14.07
C CYS A 424 -19.64 -0.83 15.09
N PHE A 425 -19.17 -1.12 16.31
CA PHE A 425 -20.02 -1.56 17.41
C PHE A 425 -20.34 -0.44 18.41
N ASP A 426 -19.56 0.63 18.45
CA ASP A 426 -19.62 1.70 19.45
C ASP A 426 -20.43 2.94 19.01
N ASP A 427 -20.82 3.03 17.74
CA ASP A 427 -21.55 4.19 17.19
C ASP A 427 -22.68 3.75 16.24
N ARG A 428 -23.72 3.15 16.81
CA ARG A 428 -24.89 2.66 16.03
C ARG A 428 -25.70 3.78 15.37
N LYS A 429 -25.57 5.02 15.86
CA LYS A 429 -26.30 6.20 15.37
C LYS A 429 -25.52 7.00 14.33
N PHE A 430 -24.28 6.61 14.02
CA PHE A 430 -23.41 7.29 13.06
C PHE A 430 -23.05 8.73 13.47
N GLU A 431 -23.08 9.03 14.78
CA GLU A 431 -22.73 10.36 15.31
C GLU A 431 -21.23 10.66 15.15
N LEU A 432 -20.39 9.63 15.10
CA LEU A 432 -18.93 9.73 14.98
C LEU A 432 -18.43 9.42 13.57
N PHE A 433 -19.33 9.08 12.64
CA PHE A 433 -18.98 8.64 11.29
C PHE A 433 -18.18 9.71 10.52
N ILE A 434 -18.71 10.92 10.37
CA ILE A 434 -18.07 11.99 9.60
C ILE A 434 -16.68 12.38 10.18
N PRO A 435 -16.52 12.62 11.50
CA PRO A 435 -15.20 12.86 12.07
C PRO A 435 -14.19 11.73 11.85
N ARG A 436 -14.63 10.46 11.90
CA ARG A 436 -13.77 9.30 11.62
C ARG A 436 -13.37 9.22 10.15
N VAL A 437 -14.28 9.51 9.22
CA VAL A 437 -13.98 9.59 7.78
C VAL A 437 -12.96 10.71 7.50
N TRP A 438 -13.09 11.87 8.14
CA TRP A 438 -12.10 12.94 8.00
C TRP A 438 -10.70 12.48 8.43
N CYS A 439 -10.58 11.77 9.56
CA CYS A 439 -9.32 11.19 10.01
C CYS A 439 -8.72 10.20 8.99
N VAL A 440 -9.57 9.35 8.36
CA VAL A 440 -9.14 8.43 7.28
C VAL A 440 -8.50 9.20 6.14
N LEU A 441 -9.24 10.15 5.59
CA LEU A 441 -8.83 10.90 4.41
C LEU A 441 -7.54 11.69 4.72
N LYS A 442 -7.47 12.34 5.90
CA LYS A 442 -6.29 13.10 6.30
C LYS A 442 -5.06 12.20 6.41
N ARG A 443 -5.20 11.01 7.02
CA ARG A 443 -4.09 10.07 7.19
C ARG A 443 -3.57 9.56 5.85
N TYR A 444 -4.45 9.07 4.99
CA TYR A 444 -4.05 8.51 3.69
C TYR A 444 -3.48 9.58 2.76
N ALA A 445 -4.07 10.78 2.72
CA ALA A 445 -3.53 11.90 1.95
C ALA A 445 -2.11 12.24 2.38
N THR A 446 -1.87 12.36 3.69
CA THR A 446 -0.54 12.71 4.22
C THR A 446 0.47 11.58 4.06
N PHE A 447 0.05 10.33 4.23
CA PHE A 447 0.90 9.15 3.96
C PHE A 447 1.37 9.13 2.51
N MET A 448 0.46 9.35 1.55
CA MET A 448 0.81 9.43 0.12
C MET A 448 1.57 10.71 -0.24
N GLY A 449 1.68 11.68 0.67
CA GLY A 449 2.31 12.98 0.39
C GLY A 449 1.47 13.89 -0.51
N VAL A 450 0.17 13.65 -0.61
CA VAL A 450 -0.78 14.46 -1.38
C VAL A 450 -1.32 15.57 -0.48
N TYR A 451 -1.20 16.83 -0.93
CA TYR A 451 -1.76 17.98 -0.24
C TYR A 451 -3.18 18.27 -0.76
N PRO A 452 -4.22 18.24 0.09
CA PRO A 452 -5.59 18.50 -0.33
C PRO A 452 -5.84 19.92 -0.85
N SER A 453 -4.99 20.88 -0.45
CA SER A 453 -5.13 22.30 -0.78
C SER A 453 -4.45 22.72 -2.08
N SER A 454 -3.65 21.87 -2.72
CA SER A 454 -3.07 22.18 -4.02
C SER A 454 -4.04 21.70 -5.12
N SER A 455 -4.70 22.65 -5.78
CA SER A 455 -5.46 22.43 -7.03
C SER A 455 -4.61 21.83 -8.16
N THR A 456 -3.30 21.75 -7.97
CA THR A 456 -2.39 20.90 -8.73
C THR A 456 -2.28 19.54 -8.05
N SER A 457 -3.24 18.64 -8.31
CA SER A 457 -2.96 17.21 -8.25
C SER A 457 -1.80 16.96 -9.21
N SER A 458 -0.58 16.95 -8.69
CA SER A 458 0.55 16.55 -9.50
C SER A 458 0.25 15.13 -9.96
N ALA A 459 0.16 14.94 -11.28
CA ALA A 459 0.05 13.65 -11.95
C ALA A 459 1.26 12.73 -11.66
N ASP A 460 2.16 13.17 -10.78
CA ASP A 460 3.36 12.52 -10.29
C ASP A 460 3.16 11.74 -8.98
N SER A 461 1.92 11.60 -8.51
CA SER A 461 1.57 10.60 -7.48
C SER A 461 1.68 9.19 -8.10
N HIS A 462 2.91 8.71 -8.26
CA HIS A 462 3.18 7.36 -8.71
C HIS A 462 2.80 6.36 -7.63
N GLU A 463 1.84 5.51 -7.98
CA GLU A 463 1.24 4.51 -7.12
C GLU A 463 2.29 3.51 -6.63
N THR A 464 2.55 3.48 -5.32
CA THR A 464 3.35 2.41 -4.70
C THR A 464 2.62 1.07 -4.71
N GLN A 465 1.30 1.08 -4.88
CA GLN A 465 0.44 -0.10 -4.93
C GLN A 465 -0.81 0.17 -5.78
N ARG A 466 -1.36 -0.86 -6.43
CA ARG A 466 -2.65 -0.84 -7.14
C ARG A 466 -3.59 -1.91 -6.61
N ALA A 467 -4.89 -1.65 -6.69
CA ALA A 467 -5.91 -2.68 -6.49
C ALA A 467 -5.96 -3.63 -7.69
N LEU A 468 -6.36 -4.88 -7.45
CA LEU A 468 -6.63 -5.83 -8.53
C LEU A 468 -7.94 -5.45 -9.27
N PRO A 469 -8.08 -5.77 -10.57
CA PRO A 469 -9.35 -5.64 -11.27
C PRO A 469 -10.46 -6.43 -10.57
N VAL A 470 -11.70 -5.92 -10.62
CA VAL A 470 -12.88 -6.56 -10.01
C VAL A 470 -13.06 -8.01 -10.46
N ALA A 471 -12.95 -8.28 -11.77
CA ALA A 471 -13.06 -9.63 -12.31
C ALA A 471 -12.00 -10.61 -11.75
N ALA A 472 -10.81 -10.12 -11.41
CA ALA A 472 -9.79 -10.93 -10.77
C ALA A 472 -10.18 -11.26 -9.32
N GLN A 473 -10.72 -10.28 -8.57
CA GLN A 473 -11.21 -10.50 -7.20
C GLN A 473 -12.39 -11.48 -7.15
N GLU A 474 -13.35 -11.33 -8.08
CA GLU A 474 -14.48 -12.26 -8.24
C GLU A 474 -14.00 -13.68 -8.55
N CYS A 475 -13.02 -13.81 -9.46
CA CYS A 475 -12.41 -15.10 -9.78
C CYS A 475 -11.71 -15.70 -8.55
N LEU A 476 -10.94 -14.91 -7.80
CA LEU A 476 -10.28 -15.35 -6.58
C LEU A 476 -11.28 -15.85 -5.53
N ASN A 477 -12.40 -15.14 -5.34
CA ASN A 477 -13.45 -15.58 -4.44
C ASN A 477 -14.11 -16.88 -4.93
N ARG A 478 -14.57 -16.91 -6.18
CA ARG A 478 -15.34 -18.05 -6.72
C ARG A 478 -14.50 -19.32 -6.89
N ALA A 479 -13.26 -19.20 -7.36
CA ALA A 479 -12.43 -20.34 -7.68
C ALA A 479 -11.58 -20.83 -6.49
N PHE A 480 -11.21 -19.92 -5.58
CA PHE A 480 -10.28 -20.23 -4.48
C PHE A 480 -10.82 -19.90 -3.09
N GLY A 481 -12.07 -19.45 -2.98
CA GLY A 481 -12.69 -19.12 -1.69
C GLY A 481 -12.02 -17.93 -0.99
N VAL A 482 -11.39 -17.01 -1.71
CA VAL A 482 -10.77 -15.82 -1.11
C VAL A 482 -11.85 -14.88 -0.57
N THR A 483 -11.77 -14.51 0.72
CA THR A 483 -12.71 -13.57 1.37
C THR A 483 -11.99 -12.47 2.15
N PHE A 484 -10.69 -12.25 1.89
CA PHE A 484 -9.85 -11.43 2.74
C PHE A 484 -8.66 -10.84 2.00
N GLU A 485 -8.40 -9.54 2.19
CA GLU A 485 -7.22 -8.87 1.64
C GLU A 485 -6.13 -8.65 2.68
N CYS A 486 -4.94 -9.21 2.45
CA CYS A 486 -3.79 -9.02 3.33
C CYS A 486 -3.20 -7.61 3.31
N PHE A 487 -3.49 -6.81 2.27
CA PHE A 487 -2.98 -5.45 2.10
C PHE A 487 -4.02 -4.59 1.39
N ALA A 488 -4.84 -3.87 2.15
CA ALA A 488 -5.80 -2.93 1.60
C ALA A 488 -5.99 -1.72 2.53
N SER A 489 -7.00 -0.92 2.23
CA SER A 489 -7.48 0.23 2.99
C SER A 489 -9.00 0.29 2.87
N PRO A 490 -9.68 1.03 3.77
CA PRO A 490 -11.11 1.29 3.60
C PRO A 490 -11.47 1.91 2.24
N LEU A 491 -10.52 2.60 1.61
CA LEU A 491 -10.73 3.27 0.34
C LEU A 491 -10.67 2.29 -0.85
N ASN A 492 -9.75 1.31 -0.82
CA ASN A 492 -9.48 0.43 -1.97
C ASN A 492 -9.84 -1.05 -1.77
N CYS A 493 -10.32 -1.48 -0.59
CA CYS A 493 -10.68 -2.87 -0.36
C CYS A 493 -11.82 -3.33 -1.27
N TYR A 494 -11.75 -4.59 -1.67
CA TYR A 494 -12.82 -5.30 -2.36
C TYR A 494 -13.76 -5.99 -1.36
N PHE A 495 -13.22 -6.66 -0.34
CA PHE A 495 -14.01 -7.30 0.72
C PHE A 495 -14.19 -6.37 1.92
N ARG A 496 -15.16 -6.68 2.78
CA ARG A 496 -15.32 -5.96 4.07
C ARG A 496 -14.30 -6.34 5.13
N GLN A 497 -13.50 -7.39 4.90
CA GLN A 497 -12.46 -7.88 5.80
C GLN A 497 -11.08 -7.79 5.14
N TYR A 498 -10.18 -7.02 5.75
CA TYR A 498 -8.84 -6.80 5.23
C TYR A 498 -7.89 -6.31 6.32
N CYS A 499 -6.59 -6.48 6.10
CA CYS A 499 -5.54 -5.81 6.88
C CYS A 499 -5.18 -4.44 6.27
N SER A 500 -4.89 -3.46 7.12
CA SER A 500 -4.44 -2.14 6.71
C SER A 500 -3.10 -1.76 7.36
N ALA A 501 -2.36 -0.86 6.71
CA ALA A 501 -1.12 -0.30 7.25
C ALA A 501 -1.34 0.52 8.52
N SER A 502 -2.57 1.00 8.76
CA SER A 502 -2.88 1.96 9.80
C SER A 502 -4.00 1.45 10.70
N GLN A 503 -3.59 0.64 11.69
CA GLN A 503 -4.39 0.01 12.76
C GLN A 503 -5.31 0.95 13.55
N ILE A 504 -5.28 2.26 13.30
CA ILE A 504 -6.05 3.29 14.00
C ILE A 504 -7.03 3.99 13.06
N VAL A 505 -6.94 3.84 11.73
CA VAL A 505 -7.70 4.73 10.82
C VAL A 505 -9.18 4.54 11.04
N ILE A 506 -9.63 3.29 11.04
CA ILE A 506 -10.91 2.91 11.61
C ILE A 506 -10.79 1.44 11.98
N PRO A 507 -10.56 1.08 13.25
CA PRO A 507 -10.51 -0.32 13.68
C PRO A 507 -11.82 -1.03 13.52
N THR A 508 -12.90 -0.26 13.41
CA THR A 508 -14.19 -0.80 13.05
C THR A 508 -14.25 -1.28 11.60
N LEU A 509 -13.40 -0.82 10.66
CA LEU A 509 -13.39 -1.32 9.27
C LEU A 509 -12.28 -2.33 8.98
N GLU A 510 -11.27 -2.42 9.84
CA GLU A 510 -10.09 -3.25 9.62
C GLU A 510 -10.22 -4.56 10.38
N VAL A 511 -10.23 -5.66 9.64
CA VAL A 511 -10.31 -7.00 10.21
C VAL A 511 -8.90 -7.60 10.20
N GLY A 512 -8.21 -7.54 11.34
CA GLY A 512 -6.82 -7.99 11.48
C GLY A 512 -5.80 -6.87 11.23
N GLY A 513 -4.98 -6.57 12.24
CA GLY A 513 -3.97 -5.50 12.20
C GLY A 513 -2.78 -5.75 11.22
N LYS A 514 -1.63 -5.09 11.44
CA LYS A 514 -0.40 -5.26 10.62
C LYS A 514 -0.18 -6.73 10.23
N TYR A 515 -0.03 -7.01 8.92
CA TYR A 515 0.16 -8.37 8.39
C TYR A 515 1.27 -9.17 9.09
N PHE A 516 2.34 -8.52 9.56
CA PHE A 516 3.41 -9.16 10.33
C PHE A 516 2.96 -9.64 11.73
N ASN A 517 1.97 -8.99 12.35
CA ASN A 517 1.30 -9.48 13.55
C ASN A 517 0.27 -10.58 13.23
N VAL A 518 -0.28 -10.60 12.01
CA VAL A 518 -1.19 -11.65 11.53
C VAL A 518 -0.42 -12.95 11.24
N LYS A 519 0.78 -12.87 10.65
CA LYS A 519 1.67 -14.01 10.36
C LYS A 519 2.11 -14.79 11.60
N LYS A 520 2.20 -14.18 12.78
CA LYS A 520 2.50 -14.92 14.01
C LYS A 520 1.37 -15.88 14.44
N TYR A 521 0.13 -15.70 13.96
CA TYR A 521 -1.04 -16.36 14.56
C TYR A 521 -2.14 -16.81 13.59
N VAL A 522 -2.00 -16.60 12.27
CA VAL A 522 -2.91 -17.16 11.26
C VAL A 522 -2.24 -18.36 10.61
N CYS A 523 -2.65 -19.54 11.05
CA CYS A 523 -2.43 -20.77 10.32
C CYS A 523 -3.42 -20.78 9.15
N ILE A 524 -3.00 -20.29 7.98
CA ILE A 524 -3.77 -20.47 6.74
C ILE A 524 -3.64 -21.95 6.37
N LYS A 525 -4.48 -22.81 6.98
CA LYS A 525 -4.68 -24.16 6.45
C LYS A 525 -5.53 -24.02 5.20
N ALA A 526 -4.92 -24.24 4.04
CA ALA A 526 -5.68 -24.62 2.86
C ALA A 526 -6.51 -25.88 3.21
N PRO A 527 -7.77 -25.98 2.77
CA PRO A 527 -8.52 -27.22 2.94
C PRO A 527 -7.76 -28.36 2.24
N PRO A 528 -7.69 -29.57 2.83
CA PRO A 528 -7.17 -30.72 2.11
C PRO A 528 -8.10 -30.97 0.91
N HIS A 529 -7.48 -31.20 -0.26
CA HIS A 529 -8.15 -31.65 -1.47
C HIS A 529 -8.89 -32.96 -1.26
#